data_AF-A0A8S0G555-F1
#
_entry.id   AF-A0A8S0G555-F1
#
_cell.length_a   1.000
_cell.length_b   1.000
_cell.length_c   1.000
_cell.angle_alpha   90.00
_cell.angle_beta   90.00
_cell.angle_gamma   90.00
#
_symmetry.space_group_name_H-M   'P 1'
#
loop_
_entity.id
_entity.type
_entity.pdbx_description
1 polymer ?
#
loop_
_entity_poly.entity_id
_entity_poly.type
_entity_poly.pdbx_seq_one_letter_code
_entity_poly.pdbx_strand_id
1 'polypeptide(L)'
;MALIGVYADWEGLDGPARIGYLHSRRTRAREIFEFEYDKKALADPSLNFIQLDPEIMLYEGAQYPIPPKDKFGAFSDSCPDRWGRMLMKRRFERDICCPSRRVM
;
A
#
# COMPACT_ATOMS: atom_id res chain seq x y z
N MET A 1 -2.35 1.96 14.12
CA MET A 1 -2.04 0.76 13.31
C MET A 1 -3.11 0.70 12.25
N ALA A 2 -2.73 0.77 10.97
CA ALA A 2 -3.67 0.71 9.86
C ALA A 2 -3.49 -0.64 9.15
N LEU A 3 -4.61 -1.29 8.84
CA LEU A 3 -4.65 -2.51 8.04
C LEU A 3 -5.09 -2.11 6.63
N ILE A 4 -4.26 -2.42 5.63
CA ILE A 4 -4.49 -2.06 4.24
C ILE A 4 -4.52 -3.36 3.44
N GLY A 5 -5.62 -3.60 2.72
CA GLY A 5 -5.71 -4.75 1.82
C GLY A 5 -5.01 -4.46 0.50
N VAL A 6 -4.15 -5.38 0.05
CA VAL A 6 -3.46 -5.28 -1.23
C VAL A 6 -4.13 -6.22 -2.23
N TYR A 7 -4.56 -5.68 -3.36
CA TYR A 7 -5.28 -6.39 -4.40
C TYR A 7 -4.56 -6.26 -5.74
N ALA A 8 -4.60 -7.34 -6.50
CA ALA A 8 -4.17 -7.45 -7.88
C ALA A 8 -5.40 -7.43 -8.79
N ASP A 9 -5.37 -6.62 -9.84
CA ASP A 9 -6.40 -6.60 -10.88
C ASP A 9 -5.71 -6.40 -12.24
N TRP A 10 -4.94 -7.40 -12.65
CA TRP A 10 -4.23 -7.40 -13.93
C TRP A 10 -5.03 -8.14 -15.01
N GLU A 11 -4.76 -7.76 -16.26
CA GLU A 11 -5.33 -8.40 -17.44
C GLU A 11 -4.89 -9.87 -17.49
N GLY A 12 -5.85 -10.79 -17.40
CA GLY A 12 -5.61 -12.23 -17.29
C GLY A 12 -6.00 -12.85 -15.94
N LEU A 13 -6.34 -12.03 -14.93
CA LEU A 13 -7.09 -12.51 -13.76
C LEU A 13 -8.60 -12.52 -14.06
N ASP A 14 -9.30 -13.46 -13.43
CA ASP A 14 -10.77 -13.56 -13.49
C ASP A 14 -11.47 -12.55 -12.55
N GLY A 15 -10.77 -11.47 -12.19
CA GLY A 15 -11.21 -10.40 -11.30
C GLY A 15 -10.19 -9.99 -10.23
N PRO A 16 -10.55 -9.03 -9.35
CA PRO A 16 -9.64 -8.52 -8.35
C PRO A 16 -9.31 -9.60 -7.31
N ALA A 17 -8.06 -10.05 -7.31
CA ALA A 17 -7.56 -11.05 -6.40
C ALA A 17 -6.83 -10.40 -5.22
N ARG A 18 -7.07 -10.89 -4.02
CA ARG A 18 -6.38 -10.38 -2.82
C ARG A 18 -5.02 -11.02 -2.72
N ILE A 19 -3.98 -10.19 -2.71
CA ILE A 19 -2.61 -10.65 -2.58
C ILE A 19 -2.25 -10.83 -1.10
N GLY A 20 -2.67 -9.89 -0.26
CA GLY A 20 -2.30 -9.90 1.15
C GLY A 20 -2.73 -8.65 1.92
N TYR A 21 -2.14 -8.49 3.08
CA TYR A 21 -2.37 -7.39 3.99
C TYR A 21 -1.08 -6.63 4.27
N LEU A 22 -1.15 -5.31 4.15
CA LEU A 22 -0.11 -4.39 4.55
C LEU A 22 -0.52 -3.73 5.87
N HIS A 23 0.26 -3.97 6.91
CA HIS A 23 0.13 -3.37 8.22
C HIS A 23 1.06 -2.16 8.31
N SER A 24 0.48 -0.97 8.44
CA SER A 24 1.25 0.25 8.71
C SER A 24 1.22 0.60 10.19
N ARG A 25 2.41 0.64 10.79
CA ARG A 25 2.63 1.04 12.18
C ARG A 25 3.41 2.34 12.20
N ARG A 26 2.69 3.44 12.45
CA ARG A 26 3.29 4.76 12.61
C ARG A 26 3.72 4.99 14.05
N THR A 27 5.02 5.17 14.24
CA THR A 27 5.67 5.62 15.48
C THR A 27 6.00 7.12 15.38
N ARG A 28 6.32 7.79 16.49
CA ARG A 28 6.64 9.24 16.54
C ARG A 28 7.71 9.68 15.53
N ALA A 29 8.71 8.83 15.27
CA ALA A 29 9.84 9.15 14.42
C ALA A 29 9.83 8.42 13.05
N ARG A 30 9.16 7.28 12.95
CA ARG A 30 9.27 6.34 11.82
C ARG A 30 7.95 5.65 11.55
N GLU A 31 7.74 5.22 10.32
CA GLU A 31 6.57 4.46 9.91
C GLU A 31 7.06 3.11 9.40
N ILE A 32 6.76 2.06 10.17
CA ILE A 32 7.18 0.69 9.89
C ILE A 32 6.07 -0.01 9.12
N PHE A 33 6.45 -0.68 8.04
CA PHE A 33 5.55 -1.49 7.23
C PHE A 33 5.81 -2.96 7.47
N GLU A 34 4.73 -3.71 7.56
CA GLU A 34 4.70 -5.15 7.74
C GLU A 34 3.77 -5.70 6.66
N PHE A 35 4.23 -6.67 5.88
CA PHE A 35 3.44 -7.26 4.81
C PHE A 35 3.22 -8.75 5.06
N GLU A 36 2.00 -9.21 4.84
CA GLU A 36 1.62 -10.60 5.00
C GLU A 36 0.86 -11.08 3.75
N TYR A 37 1.35 -12.13 3.09
CA TYR A 37 0.64 -12.75 1.98
C TYR A 37 -0.58 -13.53 2.45
N ASP A 38 -1.67 -13.46 1.67
CA ASP A 38 -2.82 -14.32 1.88
C ASP A 38 -2.51 -15.74 1.38
N LYS A 39 -2.92 -16.75 2.15
CA LYS A 39 -2.76 -18.17 1.78
C LYS A 39 -3.41 -18.48 0.43
N LYS A 40 -4.52 -17.81 0.14
CA LYS A 40 -5.22 -17.94 -1.15
C LYS A 40 -4.37 -17.47 -2.32
N ALA A 41 -3.59 -16.41 -2.14
CA ALA A 41 -2.71 -15.87 -3.17
C ALA A 41 -1.51 -16.80 -3.40
N LEU A 42 -0.94 -17.37 -2.33
CA LEU A 42 0.17 -18.32 -2.43
C LEU A 42 -0.27 -19.67 -3.01
N ALA A 43 -1.54 -20.07 -2.84
CA ALA A 43 -2.09 -21.28 -3.43
C ALA A 43 -2.44 -21.12 -4.92
N ASP A 44 -2.68 -19.89 -5.39
CA ASP A 44 -3.06 -19.62 -6.77
C ASP A 44 -1.80 -19.64 -7.68
N PRO A 45 -1.72 -20.55 -8.66
CA PRO A 45 -0.60 -20.59 -9.61
C PRO A 45 -0.42 -19.29 -10.39
N SER A 46 -1.47 -18.47 -10.53
CA SER A 46 -1.45 -17.19 -11.24
C SER A 46 -0.82 -16.05 -10.42
N LEU A 47 -0.73 -16.21 -9.09
CA LEU A 47 -0.28 -15.18 -8.17
C LEU A 47 0.99 -15.58 -7.41
N ASN A 48 1.21 -16.89 -7.21
CA ASN A 48 2.34 -17.42 -6.46
C ASN A 48 3.71 -17.24 -7.13
N PHE A 49 3.79 -16.73 -8.36
CA PHE A 49 5.05 -16.34 -9.00
C PHE A 49 5.32 -14.84 -8.96
N ILE A 50 4.34 -14.03 -8.52
CA ILE A 50 4.44 -12.57 -8.59
C ILE A 50 5.07 -12.05 -7.32
N GLN A 51 6.36 -11.77 -7.41
CA GLN A 51 7.08 -11.10 -6.35
C GLN A 51 6.85 -9.58 -6.45
N LEU A 52 6.06 -9.02 -5.52
CA LEU A 52 5.76 -7.59 -5.46
C LEU A 52 7.01 -6.70 -5.34
N ASP A 53 8.00 -7.16 -4.56
CA ASP A 53 9.25 -6.46 -4.31
C ASP A 53 10.35 -7.50 -4.09
N PRO A 54 11.60 -7.28 -4.55
CA PRO A 54 12.72 -8.18 -4.27
C PRO A 54 12.92 -8.49 -2.78
N GLU A 55 12.52 -7.58 -1.88
CA GLU A 55 12.61 -7.74 -0.42
C GLU A 55 11.39 -8.46 0.19
N ILE A 56 10.32 -8.66 -0.59
CA ILE A 56 9.11 -9.38 -0.18
C ILE A 56 9.16 -10.79 -0.77
N MET A 57 9.32 -11.79 0.08
CA MET A 57 9.43 -13.19 -0.32
C MET A 57 8.04 -13.86 -0.37
N LEU A 58 7.88 -14.91 -1.17
CA LEU A 58 6.60 -15.60 -1.34
C LEU A 58 6.36 -16.63 -0.22
N TYR A 59 6.12 -16.17 1.01
CA TYR A 59 5.80 -17.05 2.14
C TYR A 59 4.70 -16.47 3.04
N GLU A 60 4.06 -17.36 3.78
CA GLU A 60 3.03 -17.03 4.76
C GLU A 60 3.63 -16.37 6.01
N GLY A 61 3.07 -15.24 6.43
CA GLY A 61 3.44 -14.57 7.68
C GLY A 61 3.98 -13.16 7.48
N ALA A 62 4.19 -12.49 8.62
CA ALA A 62 4.61 -11.11 8.67
C ALA A 62 6.07 -10.94 8.23
N GLN A 63 6.26 -10.16 7.17
CA GLN A 63 7.56 -9.80 6.62
C GLN A 63 7.86 -8.35 6.95
N TYR A 64 9.12 -8.09 7.28
CA TYR A 64 9.61 -6.76 7.62
C TYR A 64 10.73 -6.35 6.66
N PRO A 65 10.81 -5.07 6.28
CA PRO A 65 11.91 -4.56 5.47
C PRO A 65 13.25 -4.71 6.21
N ILE A 66 14.33 -4.88 5.45
CA ILE A 66 15.67 -5.09 6.02
C ILE A 66 16.22 -3.72 6.49
N PRO A 67 16.67 -3.60 7.76
CA PRO A 67 17.31 -2.36 8.24
C PRO A 67 18.49 -1.97 7.34
N PRO A 68 18.66 -0.67 7.00
CA PRO A 68 18.08 0.51 7.65
C PRO A 68 16.75 1.01 7.06
N LYS A 69 16.12 0.28 6.14
CA LYS A 69 14.87 0.71 5.51
C LYS A 69 13.67 0.41 6.43
N ASP A 70 12.78 1.39 6.58
CA ASP A 70 11.54 1.23 7.36
C ASP A 70 10.33 0.85 6.46
N LYS A 71 10.51 0.83 5.12
CA LYS A 71 9.45 0.61 4.12
C LYS A 71 9.96 -0.25 2.96
N PHE A 72 9.06 -1.01 2.34
CA PHE A 72 9.34 -1.70 1.07
C PHE A 72 9.39 -0.70 -0.10
N GLY A 73 10.21 -0.98 -1.10
CA GLY A 73 10.35 -0.13 -2.29
C GLY A 73 9.03 0.02 -3.03
N ALA A 74 8.33 -1.08 -3.27
CA ALA A 74 7.04 -1.13 -3.97
C ALA A 74 5.97 -0.18 -3.39
N PHE A 75 5.96 0.03 -2.07
CA PHE A 75 4.98 0.94 -1.42
C PHE A 75 5.53 2.36 -1.21
N SER A 76 6.82 2.58 -1.44
CA SER A 76 7.46 3.88 -1.19
C SER A 76 6.97 4.96 -2.15
N ASP A 77 6.76 4.62 -3.43
CA ASP A 77 6.27 5.57 -4.44
C ASP A 77 4.81 6.00 -4.22
N SER A 78 4.01 5.15 -3.57
CA SER A 78 2.60 5.45 -3.28
C SER A 78 2.41 6.22 -1.96
N CYS A 79 3.43 6.28 -1.11
CA CYS A 79 3.35 7.01 0.16
C CYS A 79 3.57 8.50 -0.10
N PRO A 80 2.58 9.39 0.13
CA PRO A 80 2.80 10.81 -0.04
C PRO A 80 3.86 11.25 0.96
N ASP A 81 4.91 11.84 0.43
CA ASP A 81 6.02 12.41 1.18
C ASP A 81 5.56 13.65 1.97
N ARG A 82 6.50 14.35 2.62
CA ARG A 82 6.12 15.51 3.44
C ARG A 82 5.47 16.60 2.60
N TRP A 83 5.90 16.77 1.34
CA TRP A 83 5.33 17.76 0.43
C TRP A 83 4.02 17.28 -0.17
N GLY A 84 3.92 16.02 -0.60
CA GLY A 84 2.66 15.42 -1.08
C GLY A 84 1.53 15.56 -0.07
N ARG A 85 1.79 15.27 1.22
CA ARG A 85 0.79 15.47 2.29
C ARG A 85 0.41 16.93 2.49
N MET A 86 1.37 17.86 2.38
CA MET A 86 1.09 19.29 2.48
C MET A 86 0.22 19.75 1.31
N LEU A 87 0.49 19.29 0.10
CA LEU A 87 -0.30 19.61 -1.09
C LEU A 87 -1.72 19.06 -0.99
N MET A 88 -1.89 17.82 -0.53
CA MET A 88 -3.22 17.24 -0.28
C MET A 88 -3.99 18.04 0.77
N LYS A 89 -3.35 18.44 1.87
CA LYS A 89 -3.99 19.29 2.88
C LYS A 89 -4.42 20.65 2.31
N ARG A 90 -3.55 21.31 1.55
CA ARG A 90 -3.86 22.60 0.90
C ARG A 90 -4.99 22.50 -0.13
N ARG A 91 -5.10 21.36 -0.82
CA ARG A 91 -6.21 21.10 -1.76
C ARG A 91 -7.51 20.89 -1.00
N PHE A 92 -7.49 20.04 0.03
CA PHE A 92 -8.65 19.79 0.88
C PHE A 92 -9.16 21.08 1.55
N GLU A 93 -8.27 21.93 2.06
CA GLU A 93 -8.62 23.23 2.63
C GLU A 93 -9.29 24.17 1.61
N ARG A 94 -8.83 24.15 0.35
CA ARG A 94 -9.44 24.92 -0.75
C ARG A 94 -10.82 24.38 -1.13
N ASP A 95 -10.96 23.06 -1.22
CA ASP A 95 -12.21 22.40 -1.58
C ASP A 95 -13.29 22.61 -0.48
N ILE A 96 -12.88 22.67 0.80
CA ILE A 96 -13.78 23.03 1.92
C ILE A 96 -14.16 24.51 1.88
N CYS A 97 -13.20 25.40 1.62
CA CYS A 97 -13.43 26.84 1.65
C CYS A 97 -14.28 27.33 0.47
N CYS A 98 -14.21 26.62 -0.66
CA CYS A 98 -14.94 26.95 -1.87
C CYS A 98 -15.69 25.71 -2.39
N PRO A 99 -16.78 25.27 -1.71
CA PRO A 99 -17.64 24.25 -2.28
C PRO A 99 -18.19 24.84 -3.58
N SER A 100 -17.95 24.13 -4.69
CA SER A 100 -18.15 24.63 -6.04
C SER A 100 -19.37 25.55 -6.18
N ARG A 101 -19.13 26.76 -6.69
CA ARG A 101 -20.15 27.49 -7.46
C ARG A 101 -20.60 26.55 -8.57
N ARG A 102 -21.71 25.86 -8.33
CA ARG A 102 -22.45 25.14 -9.37
C ARG A 102 -22.95 26.21 -10.33
N VAL A 103 -22.21 26.42 -11.42
CA VAL A 103 -22.69 27.18 -12.57
C VAL A 103 -23.83 26.35 -13.15
N MET A 104 -25.06 26.84 -12.96
CA MET A 104 -26.24 26.45 -13.73
C MET A 104 -26.16 27.11 -15.10
#